data_AF-A0A840V7L3-F1
#
_entry.id   AF-A0A840V7L3-F1
#
_cell.length_a   1.000
_cell.length_b   1.000
_cell.length_c   1.000
_cell.angle_alpha   90.00
_cell.angle_beta   90.00
_cell.angle_gamma   90.00
#
_symmetry.space_group_name_H-M   'P 1'
#
loop_
_entity.id
_entity.type
_entity.pdbx_description
1 polymer ?
#
loop_
_entity_poly.entity_id
_entity_poly.type
_entity_poly.pdbx_seq_one_letter_code
_entity_poly.pdbx_strand_id
1 'polypeptide(L)'
;MKKSLSILVVGILLFSGAWLRAAEEEKAVEEYDEDTYGPLAPIIWEKPVRSVVFEHKNHTQGAGLECDSCHDELFPMEAGASAENEDFTMETLYNGGYCGACHDGETAFASNKRCTACHIGVRGQARLSGSADAVEGHGTK
;
A
#
# COMPACT_ATOMS: atom_id res chain seq x y z
N MET A 1 -56.15 -20.98 -30.08
CA MET A 1 -55.00 -21.71 -29.49
C MET A 1 -53.92 -20.68 -29.17
N LYS A 2 -53.91 -20.13 -27.95
CA LYS A 2 -53.14 -18.93 -27.56
C LYS A 2 -52.26 -19.19 -26.31
N LYS A 3 -51.82 -20.44 -26.09
CA LYS A 3 -51.18 -20.85 -24.81
C LYS A 3 -49.69 -21.21 -24.92
N SER A 4 -49.11 -21.17 -26.12
CA SER A 4 -47.73 -21.65 -26.37
C SER A 4 -46.67 -20.56 -26.48
N LEU A 5 -47.04 -19.28 -26.56
CA LEU A 5 -46.08 -18.18 -26.77
C LEU A 5 -45.47 -17.64 -25.45
N SER A 6 -46.09 -17.89 -24.30
CA SER A 6 -45.61 -17.38 -23.00
C SER A 6 -44.55 -18.27 -22.33
N ILE A 7 -44.36 -19.51 -22.78
CA ILE A 7 -43.40 -20.44 -22.15
C ILE A 7 -41.96 -20.19 -22.66
N LEU A 8 -41.81 -19.66 -23.88
CA LEU A 8 -40.51 -19.50 -24.53
C LEU A 8 -39.72 -18.26 -24.03
N VAL A 9 -40.40 -17.23 -23.52
CA VAL A 9 -39.76 -16.02 -22.97
C VAL A 9 -39.23 -16.24 -21.54
N VAL A 10 -39.88 -17.11 -20.76
CA VAL A 10 -39.45 -17.46 -19.39
C VAL A 10 -38.20 -18.35 -19.41
N GLY A 11 -38.03 -19.21 -20.42
CA GLY A 11 -36.85 -20.08 -20.54
C GLY A 11 -35.55 -19.32 -20.86
N ILE A 12 -35.62 -18.21 -21.59
CA ILE A 12 -34.45 -17.39 -21.97
C ILE A 12 -33.98 -16.55 -20.78
N LEU A 13 -34.91 -16.02 -19.97
CA LEU A 13 -34.57 -15.26 -18.75
C LEU A 13 -33.92 -16.13 -17.65
N LEU A 14 -34.26 -17.42 -17.59
CA LEU A 14 -33.67 -18.35 -16.61
C LEU A 14 -32.31 -18.91 -17.05
N PHE A 15 -32.00 -18.95 -18.35
CA PHE A 15 -30.66 -19.32 -18.83
C PHE A 15 -29.64 -18.18 -18.75
N SER A 16 -30.07 -16.91 -18.84
CA SER A 16 -29.16 -15.77 -18.64
C SER A 16 -28.76 -15.54 -17.18
N GLY A 17 -29.58 -15.94 -16.21
CA GLY A 17 -29.28 -15.77 -14.78
C GLY A 17 -28.17 -16.69 -14.25
N ALA A 18 -27.99 -17.87 -14.86
CA ALA A 18 -26.94 -18.81 -14.48
C ALA A 18 -25.56 -18.41 -15.02
N TRP A 19 -25.50 -17.81 -16.22
CA TRP A 19 -24.24 -17.29 -16.78
C TRP A 19 -23.77 -16.03 -16.07
N LEU A 20 -24.68 -15.18 -15.58
CA LEU A 20 -24.30 -13.98 -14.82
C LEU A 20 -23.72 -14.31 -13.44
N ARG A 21 -24.11 -15.43 -12.85
CA ARG A 21 -23.68 -15.84 -11.50
C ARG A 21 -22.28 -16.47 -11.46
N ALA A 22 -21.80 -17.05 -12.57
CA ALA A 22 -20.47 -17.64 -12.64
C ALA A 22 -19.35 -16.61 -12.83
N ALA A 23 -19.65 -15.44 -13.41
CA ALA A 23 -18.66 -14.38 -13.63
C ALA A 23 -18.34 -13.56 -12.37
N GLU A 24 -19.21 -13.59 -11.36
CA GLU A 24 -19.07 -12.78 -10.14
C GLU A 24 -18.21 -13.46 -9.06
N GLU A 25 -17.99 -14.78 -9.18
CA GLU A 25 -17.17 -15.58 -8.25
C GLU A 25 -15.66 -15.52 -8.59
N GLU A 26 -15.30 -15.12 -9.82
CA GLU A 26 -13.90 -14.97 -10.27
C GLU A 26 -13.19 -13.72 -9.72
N LYS A 27 -13.92 -12.82 -9.03
CA LYS A 27 -13.31 -11.76 -8.21
C LYS A 27 -13.45 -12.07 -6.72
N ALA A 28 -13.08 -13.29 -6.34
CA ALA A 28 -12.54 -13.51 -5.01
C ALA A 28 -11.41 -12.49 -4.83
N VAL A 29 -11.55 -11.60 -3.85
CA VAL A 29 -10.43 -10.80 -3.34
C VAL A 29 -9.41 -11.84 -2.89
N GLU A 30 -8.33 -12.04 -3.64
CA GLU A 30 -7.22 -12.84 -3.12
C GLU A 30 -6.84 -12.26 -1.77
N GLU A 31 -6.83 -13.12 -0.77
CA GLU A 31 -6.35 -12.80 0.57
C GLU A 31 -4.90 -12.30 0.44
N TYR A 32 -4.55 -11.26 1.20
CA TYR A 32 -3.22 -10.70 1.13
C TYR A 32 -2.20 -11.71 1.68
N ASP A 33 -1.32 -12.19 0.81
CA ASP A 33 -0.26 -13.12 1.18
C ASP A 33 0.98 -12.36 1.68
N GLU A 34 1.18 -12.35 3.00
CA GLU A 34 2.34 -11.70 3.63
C GLU A 34 3.67 -12.38 3.28
N ASP A 35 3.67 -13.67 2.92
CA ASP A 35 4.89 -14.39 2.53
C ASP A 35 5.38 -13.94 1.15
N THR A 36 4.44 -13.60 0.26
CA THR A 36 4.75 -13.08 -1.08
C THR A 36 5.00 -11.58 -1.08
N TYR A 37 4.19 -10.80 -0.36
CA TYR A 37 4.20 -9.34 -0.47
C TYR A 37 4.82 -8.62 0.74
N GLY A 38 5.24 -9.35 1.76
CA GLY A 38 5.73 -8.81 3.03
C GLY A 38 4.60 -8.35 3.96
N PRO A 39 4.93 -7.85 5.16
CA PRO A 39 3.93 -7.47 6.17
C PRO A 39 2.91 -6.44 5.67
N LEU A 40 1.62 -6.68 5.96
CA LEU A 40 0.56 -5.74 5.58
C LEU A 40 0.61 -4.46 6.42
N ALA A 41 1.03 -4.57 7.68
CA ALA A 41 1.13 -3.44 8.58
C ALA A 41 2.22 -2.46 8.12
N PRO A 42 1.96 -1.13 8.12
CA PRO A 42 2.96 -0.15 7.76
C PRO A 42 4.09 -0.11 8.79
N ILE A 43 5.31 0.12 8.31
CA ILE A 43 6.43 0.51 9.16
C ILE A 43 6.33 2.02 9.39
N ILE A 44 6.33 2.42 10.66
CA ILE A 44 6.42 3.82 11.06
C ILE A 44 7.79 4.08 11.70
N TRP A 45 8.61 4.87 11.02
CA TRP A 45 9.92 5.25 11.53
C TRP A 45 9.78 6.36 12.58
N GLU A 46 10.42 6.16 13.73
CA GLU A 46 10.43 7.11 14.85
C GLU A 46 11.70 7.98 14.89
N LYS A 47 12.75 7.56 14.17
CA LYS A 47 14.05 8.24 14.05
C LYS A 47 14.53 8.17 12.59
N PRO A 48 15.37 9.12 12.12
CA PRO A 48 15.78 10.35 12.81
C PRO A 48 14.65 11.38 12.94
N VAL A 49 13.57 11.23 12.17
CA VAL A 49 12.36 12.05 12.25
C VAL A 49 11.18 11.12 12.47
N ARG A 50 10.29 11.49 13.40
CA ARG A 50 9.09 10.71 13.71
C ARG A 50 8.07 10.70 12.57
N SER A 51 7.26 9.65 12.53
CA SER A 51 6.11 9.53 11.66
C SER A 51 6.48 9.56 10.16
N VAL A 52 7.52 8.82 9.78
CA VAL A 52 7.75 8.47 8.37
C VAL A 52 7.12 7.11 8.11
N VAL A 53 6.30 6.99 7.07
CA VAL A 53 5.61 5.74 6.75
C VAL A 53 6.28 5.00 5.58
N PHE A 54 6.34 3.68 5.70
CA PHE A 54 6.67 2.75 4.62
C PHE A 54 5.64 1.61 4.59
N GLU A 55 5.22 1.20 3.40
CA GLU A 55 4.21 0.16 3.18
C GLU A 55 4.75 -0.88 2.18
N HIS A 56 4.98 -2.12 2.62
CA HIS A 56 5.46 -3.20 1.74
C HIS A 56 4.52 -3.39 0.55
N LYS A 57 3.22 -3.52 0.81
CA LYS A 57 2.17 -3.70 -0.21
C LYS A 57 2.29 -2.75 -1.40
N ASN A 58 2.64 -1.47 -1.17
CA ASN A 58 2.75 -0.51 -2.28
C ASN A 58 3.98 -0.77 -3.15
N HIS A 59 5.04 -1.34 -2.58
CA HIS A 59 6.30 -1.62 -3.26
C HIS A 59 6.29 -3.03 -3.88
N THR A 60 5.80 -4.03 -3.17
CA THR A 60 5.73 -5.42 -3.64
C THR A 60 4.52 -5.62 -4.55
N GLN A 61 3.31 -5.73 -4.00
CA GLN A 61 2.09 -5.94 -4.79
C GLN A 61 1.80 -4.78 -5.76
N GLY A 62 2.07 -3.54 -5.32
CA GLY A 62 1.77 -2.33 -6.08
C GLY A 62 2.75 -2.03 -7.21
N ALA A 63 4.06 -2.18 -6.96
CA ALA A 63 5.10 -1.86 -7.93
C ALA A 63 5.80 -3.08 -8.54
N GLY A 64 5.49 -4.29 -8.06
CA GLY A 64 6.06 -5.54 -8.54
C GLY A 64 7.51 -5.78 -8.11
N LEU A 65 7.94 -5.18 -6.99
CA LEU A 65 9.29 -5.40 -6.47
C LEU A 65 9.36 -6.71 -5.69
N GLU A 66 10.44 -7.46 -5.93
CA GLU A 66 10.76 -8.68 -5.19
C GLU A 66 11.48 -8.35 -3.89
N CYS A 67 11.47 -9.28 -2.92
CA CYS A 67 12.06 -9.07 -1.60
C CYS A 67 13.55 -8.69 -1.66
N ASP A 68 14.28 -9.29 -2.59
CA ASP A 68 15.72 -9.07 -2.81
C ASP A 68 16.06 -7.73 -3.47
N SER A 69 15.05 -7.03 -4.02
CA SER A 69 15.22 -5.67 -4.54
C SER A 69 15.46 -4.66 -3.42
N CYS A 70 15.21 -5.03 -2.17
CA CYS A 70 15.44 -4.18 -0.99
C CYS A 70 16.31 -4.88 0.07
N HIS A 71 16.15 -6.20 0.23
CA HIS A 71 16.78 -6.95 1.31
C HIS A 71 17.93 -7.85 0.84
N ASP A 72 19.05 -7.95 1.56
CA ASP A 72 19.44 -7.17 2.74
C ASP A 72 20.34 -5.97 2.40
N GLU A 73 20.51 -5.66 1.11
CA GLU A 73 21.44 -4.64 0.61
C GLU A 73 21.04 -3.22 1.03
N LEU A 74 19.78 -2.82 0.81
CA LEU A 74 19.31 -1.47 1.13
C LEU A 74 18.75 -1.40 2.57
N PHE A 75 18.09 -2.46 3.01
CA PHE A 75 17.48 -2.55 4.32
C PHE A 75 17.68 -3.95 4.91
N PRO A 76 18.00 -4.08 6.20
CA PRO A 76 17.91 -5.37 6.89
C PRO A 76 16.44 -5.80 7.01
N MET A 77 16.19 -7.11 7.11
CA MET A 77 14.87 -7.68 7.41
C MET A 77 14.50 -7.52 8.90
N GLU A 78 14.68 -6.32 9.44
CA GLU A 78 14.36 -5.95 10.82
C GLU A 78 13.80 -4.52 10.84
N ALA A 79 12.54 -4.37 11.25
CA ALA A 79 11.87 -3.08 11.25
C ALA A 79 12.59 -2.08 12.16
N GLY A 80 12.97 -0.92 11.59
CA GLY A 80 13.63 0.15 12.32
C GLY A 80 15.15 0.03 12.43
N ALA A 81 15.76 -1.10 12.05
CA ALA A 81 17.20 -1.30 12.23
C ALA A 81 18.06 -0.29 11.45
N SER A 82 17.67 0.10 10.23
CA SER A 82 18.39 1.15 9.47
C SER A 82 18.41 2.50 10.19
N ALA A 83 17.46 2.79 11.08
CA ALA A 83 17.43 4.05 11.81
C ALA A 83 18.52 4.17 12.88
N GLU A 84 19.22 3.09 13.17
CA GLU A 84 20.39 3.09 14.05
C GLU A 84 21.69 3.44 13.30
N ASN A 85 21.67 3.46 11.96
CA ASN A 85 22.81 3.88 11.15
C ASN A 85 22.90 5.42 11.11
N GLU A 86 24.11 5.95 11.31
CA GLU A 86 24.36 7.40 11.29
C GLU A 86 24.10 8.03 9.91
N ASP A 87 24.20 7.24 8.84
CA ASP A 87 23.99 7.67 7.46
C ASP A 87 22.53 7.53 6.99
N PHE A 88 21.59 7.12 7.83
CA PHE A 88 20.16 7.07 7.48
C PHE A 88 19.54 8.48 7.49
N THR A 89 19.92 9.27 6.48
CA THR A 89 19.59 10.69 6.35
C THR A 89 19.07 11.00 4.95
N MET A 90 18.32 12.10 4.81
CA MET A 90 17.85 12.56 3.49
C MET A 90 19.01 12.85 2.52
N GLU A 91 20.18 13.25 3.02
CA GLU A 91 21.35 13.48 2.17
C GLU A 91 21.82 12.17 1.52
N THR A 92 21.89 11.08 2.29
CA THR A 92 22.18 9.74 1.75
C THR A 92 21.12 9.29 0.75
N LEU A 93 19.84 9.55 1.02
CA LEU A 93 18.76 9.28 0.05
C LEU A 93 18.97 10.07 -1.26
N TYR A 94 19.36 11.34 -1.19
CA TYR A 94 19.62 12.13 -2.40
C TYR A 94 20.85 11.62 -3.18
N ASN A 95 21.73 10.88 -2.52
CA ASN A 95 22.91 10.23 -3.12
C ASN A 95 22.66 8.77 -3.52
N GLY A 96 21.40 8.30 -3.52
CA GLY A 96 21.02 6.97 -4.02
C GLY A 96 21.02 5.86 -2.97
N GLY A 97 21.17 6.18 -1.68
CA GLY A 97 21.04 5.19 -0.61
C GLY A 97 19.59 5.02 -0.12
N TYR A 98 19.31 3.89 0.55
CA TYR A 98 18.02 3.61 1.19
C TYR A 98 16.83 3.84 0.24
N CYS A 99 15.82 4.62 0.64
CA CYS A 99 14.66 4.94 -0.19
C CYS A 99 15.06 5.62 -1.51
N GLY A 100 16.16 6.38 -1.48
CA GLY A 100 16.68 7.12 -2.61
C GLY A 100 17.25 6.28 -3.73
N ALA A 101 17.53 5.00 -3.50
CA ALA A 101 17.95 4.06 -4.54
C ALA A 101 16.92 3.91 -5.67
N CYS A 102 15.64 4.16 -5.36
CA CYS A 102 14.56 4.19 -6.35
C CYS A 102 13.78 5.52 -6.35
N HIS A 103 13.71 6.25 -5.23
CA HIS A 103 13.12 7.59 -5.19
C HIS A 103 14.12 8.67 -5.66
N ASP A 104 14.64 8.46 -6.88
CA ASP A 104 15.68 9.23 -7.58
C ASP A 104 15.11 10.29 -8.53
N GLY A 105 13.85 10.15 -8.95
CA GLY A 105 13.18 11.00 -9.95
C GLY A 105 13.05 10.38 -11.33
N GLU A 106 13.63 9.20 -11.55
CA GLU A 106 13.56 8.41 -12.78
C GLU A 106 12.78 7.11 -12.56
N THR A 107 13.17 6.33 -11.55
CA THR A 107 12.54 5.06 -11.17
C THR A 107 11.22 5.30 -10.44
N ALA A 108 11.23 6.21 -9.47
CA ALA A 108 10.05 6.69 -8.75
C ALA A 108 10.13 8.21 -8.52
N PHE A 109 9.13 8.79 -7.84
CA PHE A 109 9.19 10.22 -7.54
C PHE A 109 10.43 10.54 -6.69
N ALA A 110 11.12 11.64 -7.01
CA ALA A 110 12.31 12.05 -6.30
C ALA A 110 12.03 12.37 -4.82
N SER A 111 12.88 11.87 -3.93
CA SER A 111 12.80 12.04 -2.47
C SER A 111 12.79 13.51 -2.02
N ASN A 112 13.29 14.43 -2.86
CA ASN A 112 13.34 15.86 -2.58
C ASN A 112 12.12 16.66 -3.08
N LYS A 113 11.08 16.01 -3.63
CA LYS A 113 9.90 16.69 -4.21
C LYS A 113 8.60 16.49 -3.45
N ARG A 114 8.38 15.32 -2.85
CA ARG A 114 7.07 14.95 -2.25
C ARG A 114 7.22 14.55 -0.79
N CYS A 115 7.75 15.45 0.04
CA CYS A 115 8.10 15.16 1.44
C CYS A 115 6.94 14.53 2.23
N THR A 116 5.71 15.01 2.04
CA THR A 116 4.52 14.54 2.75
C THR A 116 4.00 13.17 2.29
N ALA A 117 4.59 12.58 1.24
CA ALA A 117 4.27 11.22 0.82
C ALA A 117 4.79 10.20 1.86
N CYS A 118 5.93 10.49 2.48
CA CYS A 118 6.53 9.64 3.51
C CYS A 118 6.42 10.29 4.90
N HIS A 119 6.70 11.59 5.02
CA HIS A 119 6.67 12.32 6.29
C HIS A 119 5.25 12.80 6.64
N ILE A 120 4.46 11.89 7.20
CA ILE A 120 3.03 12.12 7.47
C ILE A 120 2.79 12.92 8.77
N GLY A 121 3.81 13.04 9.62
CA GLY A 121 3.75 13.73 10.90
C GLY A 121 2.80 13.05 11.90
N VAL A 122 2.77 13.57 13.13
CA VAL A 122 1.97 12.97 14.23
C VAL A 122 0.48 12.89 13.92
N ARG A 123 -0.04 13.86 13.14
CA ARG A 123 -1.44 13.87 12.69
C ARG A 123 -1.71 12.80 11.64
N GLY A 124 -0.77 12.55 10.74
CA GLY A 124 -0.89 11.47 9.77
C GLY A 124 -0.85 10.11 10.46
N GLN A 125 0.12 9.91 11.37
CA GLN A 125 0.24 8.68 12.15
C GLN A 125 -1.02 8.40 12.98
N ALA A 126 -1.57 9.41 13.67
CA ALA A 126 -2.80 9.26 14.43
C ALA A 126 -4.01 8.83 13.57
N ARG A 127 -4.06 9.27 12.31
CA ARG A 127 -5.11 8.83 11.37
C ARG A 127 -4.89 7.39 10.93
N LEU A 128 -3.64 6.99 10.66
CA LEU A 128 -3.30 5.61 10.31
C LEU A 128 -3.59 4.63 11.46
N SER A 129 -3.33 5.04 12.71
CA SER A 129 -3.58 4.20 13.90
C SER A 129 -5.04 4.20 14.38
N GLY A 130 -5.96 4.85 13.66
CA GLY A 130 -7.37 4.99 14.08
C GLY A 130 -7.55 5.84 15.35
N SER A 131 -6.55 6.61 15.76
CA SER A 131 -6.56 7.47 16.97
C SER A 131 -7.00 8.90 16.68
N ALA A 132 -7.67 9.12 15.54
CA ALA A 132 -8.01 10.45 15.03
C ALA A 132 -8.96 11.24 15.96
N ASP A 133 -9.77 10.54 16.77
CA ASP A 133 -10.70 11.14 17.74
C ASP A 133 -10.00 11.82 18.93
N ALA A 134 -8.67 11.70 19.07
CA ALA A 134 -7.90 12.38 20.12
C ALA A 134 -7.37 13.78 19.72
N VAL A 135 -7.57 14.21 18.46
CA VAL A 135 -6.95 15.43 17.89
C VAL A 135 -7.98 16.55 17.62
N GLU A 136 -9.18 16.47 18.17
CA GLU A 136 -10.15 17.58 18.19
C GLU A 136 -9.86 18.52 19.37
N GLY A 137 -8.73 19.24 19.32
CA GLY A 137 -8.38 20.10 20.47
C GLY A 137 -7.24 21.09 20.30
N HIS A 138 -6.74 21.37 19.09
CA HIS A 138 -5.73 22.43 18.96
C HIS A 138 -5.67 23.09 17.58
N GLY A 139 -6.15 24.33 17.51
CA GLY A 139 -5.60 25.35 16.60
C GLY A 139 -6.57 26.16 15.76
N THR A 140 -7.61 26.77 16.33
CA THR A 140 -8.14 28.04 15.78
C THR A 140 -7.24 29.18 16.22
N LYS A 141 -6.56 29.82 15.27
CA LYS A 141 -6.20 31.23 15.34
C LYS A 141 -6.71 31.90 14.08
#